data_AF-A0A954CRR8-F1
#
_entry.id   AF-A0A954CRR8-F1
#
_cell.length_a   1.000
_cell.length_b   1.000
_cell.length_c   1.000
_cell.angle_alpha   90.00
_cell.angle_beta   90.00
_cell.angle_gamma   90.00
#
_symmetry.space_group_name_H-M   'P 1'
#
loop_
_entity.id
_entity.type
_entity.pdbx_description
1 polymer ?
#
loop_
_entity_poly.entity_id
_entity_poly.type
_entity_poly.pdbx_seq_one_letter_code
_entity_poly.pdbx_strand_id
1 'polypeptide(L)'
;MEPKEACVKASAMALAGDLQGAVDILEPILEEYREFGPAYTLHAKVFLMAGDAAQPIIDLDAAEWANREYGTSDDILAVTELRAVTYAVRTIYAGKNEIGDCREQIELLMRERANPESWWFLPAACYEQNYKEKEARDWIEKLLNYSSLKSAAGFFFKKSGGLTQLLAMPKDPKEMIPVHYARHYRAKRDGDLKGAEKYRKRMSELIGPESLWRIIDLYASGAVVVAAV
;
A
#
# COMPACT_ATOMS: atom_id res chain seq x y z
N MET A 1 -6.84 -29.62 -3.04
CA MET A 1 -6.71 -28.59 -4.10
C MET A 1 -5.28 -28.12 -4.04
N GLU A 2 -4.59 -27.99 -5.17
CA GLU A 2 -3.18 -27.58 -5.16
C GLU A 2 -3.03 -26.15 -4.59
N PRO A 3 -2.03 -25.85 -3.74
CA PRO A 3 -1.88 -24.54 -3.10
C PRO A 3 -1.87 -23.37 -4.08
N LYS A 4 -1.21 -23.55 -5.23
CA LYS A 4 -1.15 -22.52 -6.27
C LYS A 4 -2.52 -22.25 -6.90
N GLU A 5 -3.31 -23.30 -7.15
CA GLU A 5 -4.66 -23.17 -7.71
C GLU A 5 -5.60 -22.48 -6.71
N ALA A 6 -5.49 -22.84 -5.43
CA ALA A 6 -6.21 -22.20 -4.34
C ALA A 6 -5.93 -20.70 -4.29
N CYS A 7 -4.66 -20.27 -4.35
CA CYS A 7 -4.30 -18.86 -4.36
C CYS A 7 -4.84 -18.10 -5.58
N VAL A 8 -4.82 -18.69 -6.77
CA VAL A 8 -5.40 -18.06 -7.97
C VAL A 8 -6.90 -17.84 -7.79
N LYS A 9 -7.62 -18.84 -7.27
CA LYS A 9 -9.06 -18.77 -7.03
C LYS A 9 -9.40 -17.77 -5.93
N ALA A 10 -8.70 -17.81 -4.80
CA ALA A 10 -8.87 -16.88 -3.69
C ALA A 10 -8.58 -15.44 -4.12
N SER A 11 -7.54 -15.21 -4.93
CA SER A 11 -7.25 -13.88 -5.46
C SER A 11 -8.41 -13.35 -6.32
N ALA A 12 -8.94 -14.17 -7.24
CA ALA A 12 -10.08 -13.78 -8.07
C ALA A 12 -11.33 -13.44 -7.23
N MET A 13 -11.58 -14.22 -6.17
CA MET A 13 -12.71 -13.97 -5.25
C MET A 13 -12.51 -12.67 -4.46
N ALA A 14 -11.31 -12.44 -3.93
CA ALA A 14 -11.00 -11.20 -3.22
C ALA A 14 -11.17 -9.95 -4.11
N LEU A 15 -10.73 -10.02 -5.36
CA LEU A 15 -10.90 -8.93 -6.33
C LEU A 15 -12.37 -8.70 -6.71
N ALA A 16 -13.19 -9.74 -6.70
CA ALA A 16 -14.64 -9.66 -6.87
C ALA A 16 -15.36 -9.15 -5.61
N GLY A 17 -14.64 -8.96 -4.49
CA GLY A 17 -15.18 -8.51 -3.21
C GLY A 17 -15.68 -9.66 -2.31
N ASP A 18 -15.53 -10.91 -2.72
CA ASP A 18 -15.83 -12.08 -1.90
C ASP A 18 -14.62 -12.42 -1.01
N LEU A 19 -14.44 -11.61 0.04
CA LEU A 19 -13.31 -11.72 0.96
C LEU A 19 -13.43 -12.96 1.85
N GLN A 20 -14.64 -13.28 2.35
CA GLN A 20 -14.85 -14.46 3.17
C GLN A 20 -14.60 -15.73 2.37
N GLY A 21 -15.13 -15.84 1.14
CA GLY A 21 -14.88 -17.00 0.30
C GLY A 21 -13.40 -17.15 -0.10
N ALA A 22 -12.65 -16.04 -0.18
CA ALA A 22 -11.20 -16.10 -0.36
C ALA A 22 -10.49 -16.66 0.89
N VAL A 23 -10.91 -16.25 2.10
CA VAL A 23 -10.39 -16.81 3.37
C VAL A 23 -10.70 -18.30 3.49
N ASP A 24 -11.94 -18.71 3.25
CA ASP A 24 -12.39 -20.11 3.34
C ASP A 24 -11.60 -21.05 2.41
N ILE A 25 -11.07 -20.52 1.30
CA ILE A 25 -10.19 -21.26 0.37
C ILE A 25 -8.76 -21.34 0.89
N LEU A 26 -8.28 -20.30 1.56
CA LEU A 26 -6.89 -20.21 2.00
C LEU A 26 -6.64 -20.95 3.31
N GLU A 27 -7.56 -20.90 4.28
CA GLU A 27 -7.36 -21.50 5.60
C GLU A 27 -6.93 -22.98 5.54
N PRO A 28 -7.58 -23.88 4.75
CA PRO A 28 -7.12 -25.26 4.64
C PRO A 28 -5.72 -25.39 4.07
N ILE A 29 -5.33 -24.50 3.15
CA ILE A 29 -3.99 -24.49 2.55
C ILE A 29 -2.95 -24.08 3.60
N LEU A 30 -3.25 -23.10 4.43
CA LEU A 30 -2.35 -22.66 5.50
C LEU A 30 -2.15 -23.75 6.57
N GLU A 31 -3.18 -24.56 6.83
CA GLU A 31 -3.08 -25.68 7.77
C GLU A 31 -2.24 -26.85 7.22
N GLU A 32 -2.48 -27.23 5.95
CA GLU A 32 -1.88 -28.41 5.32
C GLU A 32 -0.50 -28.15 4.70
N TYR A 33 -0.26 -26.94 4.16
CA TYR A 33 0.94 -26.58 3.39
C TYR A 33 1.63 -25.35 4.00
N ARG A 34 2.13 -25.51 5.22
CA ARG A 34 2.72 -24.40 6.01
C ARG A 34 3.95 -23.78 5.37
N GLU A 35 4.64 -24.50 4.50
CA GLU A 35 5.80 -24.05 3.74
C GLU A 35 5.43 -23.18 2.52
N PHE A 36 4.15 -23.11 2.15
CA PHE A 36 3.71 -22.34 0.99
C PHE A 36 3.44 -20.88 1.35
N GLY A 37 4.51 -20.10 1.50
CA GLY A 37 4.48 -18.67 1.84
C GLY A 37 3.52 -17.79 1.02
N PRO A 38 3.33 -18.00 -0.30
CA PRO A 38 2.38 -17.21 -1.08
C PRO A 38 0.93 -17.23 -0.58
N ALA A 39 0.49 -18.33 0.05
CA ALA A 39 -0.85 -18.39 0.64
C ALA A 39 -1.00 -17.43 1.83
N TYR A 40 0.02 -17.34 2.70
CA TYR A 40 0.03 -16.39 3.81
C TYR A 40 0.05 -14.95 3.32
N THR A 41 0.85 -14.62 2.30
CA THR A 41 0.87 -13.28 1.71
C THR A 41 -0.50 -12.88 1.14
N LEU A 42 -1.18 -13.80 0.47
CA LEU A 42 -2.52 -13.53 -0.07
C LEU A 42 -3.56 -13.41 1.04
N HIS A 43 -3.49 -14.25 2.08
CA HIS A 43 -4.34 -14.16 3.26
C HIS A 43 -4.20 -12.78 3.93
N ALA A 44 -2.97 -12.31 4.17
CA ALA A 44 -2.69 -10.97 4.68
C ALA A 44 -3.34 -9.87 3.83
N LYS A 45 -3.26 -9.99 2.49
CA LYS A 45 -3.87 -9.04 1.55
C LYS A 45 -5.39 -9.00 1.70
N VAL A 46 -6.03 -10.17 1.83
CA VAL A 46 -7.48 -10.29 2.00
C VAL A 46 -7.94 -9.65 3.32
N PHE A 47 -7.24 -9.90 4.43
CA PHE A 47 -7.55 -9.27 5.72
C PHE A 47 -7.38 -7.75 5.68
N LEU A 48 -6.31 -7.24 5.04
CA LEU A 48 -6.16 -5.79 4.81
C LEU A 48 -7.33 -5.22 4.02
N MET A 49 -7.81 -5.92 2.98
CA MET A 49 -8.96 -5.50 2.18
C MET A 49 -10.27 -5.57 2.98
N ALA A 50 -10.34 -6.39 4.02
CA ALA A 50 -11.49 -6.52 4.92
C ALA A 50 -11.52 -5.46 6.04
N GLY A 51 -10.45 -4.68 6.22
CA GLY A 51 -10.33 -3.69 7.30
C GLY A 51 -9.63 -4.21 8.55
N ASP A 52 -9.17 -5.46 8.55
CA ASP A 52 -8.33 -6.00 9.63
C ASP A 52 -6.86 -5.66 9.34
N ALA A 53 -6.31 -4.77 10.15
CA ALA A 53 -4.92 -4.36 10.06
C ALA A 53 -4.01 -5.09 11.07
N ALA A 54 -4.54 -5.98 11.90
CA ALA A 54 -3.79 -6.75 12.91
C ALA A 54 -3.35 -8.12 12.38
N GLN A 55 -4.29 -8.93 11.85
CA GLN A 55 -4.01 -10.25 11.29
C GLN A 55 -2.90 -10.25 10.22
N PRO A 56 -2.81 -9.26 9.31
CA PRO A 56 -1.79 -9.23 8.27
C PRO A 56 -0.35 -9.27 8.80
N ILE A 57 -0.06 -8.75 10.00
CA ILE A 57 1.30 -8.83 10.57
C ILE A 57 1.67 -10.28 10.89
N ILE A 58 0.75 -11.03 11.49
CA ILE A 58 0.95 -12.43 11.85
C ILE A 58 1.17 -13.27 10.59
N ASP A 59 0.31 -13.07 9.59
CA ASP A 59 0.40 -13.78 8.32
C ASP A 59 1.71 -13.48 7.59
N LEU A 60 2.15 -12.21 7.58
CA LEU A 60 3.39 -11.82 6.92
C LEU A 60 4.63 -12.36 7.64
N ASP A 61 4.58 -12.56 8.96
CA ASP A 61 5.66 -13.22 9.71
C ASP A 61 5.75 -14.71 9.34
N ALA A 62 4.60 -15.38 9.20
CA ALA A 62 4.55 -16.76 8.71
C ALA A 62 5.02 -16.87 7.25
N ALA A 63 4.60 -15.93 6.39
CA ALA A 63 5.02 -15.85 5.00
C ALA A 63 6.54 -15.65 4.88
N GLU A 64 7.12 -14.76 5.68
CA GLU A 64 8.57 -14.52 5.69
C GLU A 64 9.33 -15.77 6.11
N TRP A 65 8.88 -16.43 7.19
CA TRP A 65 9.48 -17.69 7.65
C TRP A 65 9.46 -18.75 6.55
N ALA A 66 8.31 -18.98 5.92
CA ALA A 66 8.15 -19.96 4.85
C ALA A 66 9.02 -19.61 3.63
N ASN A 67 9.00 -18.34 3.20
CA ASN A 67 9.72 -17.92 2.00
C ASN A 67 11.24 -17.87 2.19
N ARG A 68 11.74 -17.75 3.42
CA ARG A 68 13.18 -17.82 3.72
C ARG A 68 13.78 -19.17 3.33
N GLU A 69 13.03 -20.25 3.48
CA GLU A 69 13.50 -21.62 3.27
C GLU A 69 13.00 -22.21 1.94
N TYR A 70 11.79 -21.85 1.53
CA TYR A 70 11.10 -22.48 0.39
C TYR A 70 10.69 -21.51 -0.73
N GLY A 71 10.80 -20.20 -0.50
CA GLY A 71 10.28 -19.17 -1.40
C GLY A 71 11.26 -18.73 -2.49
N THR A 72 10.72 -18.04 -3.48
CA THR A 72 11.53 -17.32 -4.48
C THR A 72 11.88 -15.91 -3.99
N SER A 73 12.86 -15.27 -4.64
CA SER A 73 13.15 -13.84 -4.40
C SER A 73 11.91 -12.96 -4.58
N ASP A 74 11.05 -13.28 -5.56
CA ASP A 74 9.83 -12.51 -5.81
C ASP A 74 8.81 -12.68 -4.67
N ASP A 75 8.71 -13.88 -4.09
CA ASP A 75 7.82 -14.13 -2.94
C ASP A 75 8.27 -13.35 -1.70
N ILE A 76 9.59 -13.27 -1.46
CA ILE A 76 10.18 -12.46 -0.38
C ILE A 76 9.89 -10.96 -0.60
N LEU A 77 10.04 -10.48 -1.82
CA LEU A 77 9.75 -9.08 -2.14
C LEU A 77 8.25 -8.79 -2.00
N ALA A 78 7.36 -9.69 -2.42
CA ALA A 78 5.92 -9.52 -2.26
C ALA A 78 5.50 -9.40 -0.78
N VAL A 79 6.12 -10.19 0.12
CA VAL A 79 5.93 -10.05 1.57
C VAL A 79 6.38 -8.67 2.04
N THR A 80 7.57 -8.23 1.62
CA THR A 80 8.16 -6.94 2.00
C THR A 80 7.29 -5.77 1.56
N GLU A 81 6.75 -5.82 0.34
CA GLU A 81 5.83 -4.83 -0.22
C GLU A 81 4.54 -4.73 0.58
N LEU A 82 3.89 -5.86 0.81
CA LEU A 82 2.62 -5.89 1.53
C LEU A 82 2.79 -5.49 3.00
N ARG A 83 3.95 -5.79 3.60
CA ARG A 83 4.32 -5.35 4.94
C ARG A 83 4.48 -3.83 5.01
N ALA A 84 5.12 -3.21 4.03
CA ALA A 84 5.21 -1.74 3.94
C ALA A 84 3.82 -1.07 3.88
N VAL A 85 2.90 -1.65 3.08
CA VAL A 85 1.51 -1.20 2.99
C VAL A 85 0.78 -1.38 4.31
N THR A 86 0.97 -2.52 4.98
CA THR A 86 0.36 -2.83 6.28
C THR A 86 0.75 -1.79 7.33
N TYR A 87 2.04 -1.51 7.49
CA TYR A 87 2.53 -0.49 8.42
C TYR A 87 2.02 0.91 8.05
N ALA A 88 1.91 1.22 6.76
CA ALA A 88 1.34 2.50 6.32
C ALA A 88 -0.13 2.62 6.69
N VAL A 89 -0.94 1.59 6.45
CA VAL A 89 -2.36 1.55 6.82
C VAL A 89 -2.52 1.73 8.34
N ARG A 90 -1.79 0.95 9.13
CA ARG A 90 -1.85 1.00 10.60
C ARG A 90 -1.40 2.36 11.14
N THR A 91 -0.38 2.97 10.51
CA THR A 91 0.07 4.31 10.90
C THR A 91 -0.95 5.38 10.55
N ILE A 92 -1.49 5.35 9.33
CA ILE A 92 -2.37 6.43 8.83
C ILE A 92 -3.76 6.34 9.45
N TYR A 93 -4.30 5.13 9.60
CA TYR A 93 -5.71 4.90 9.93
C TYR A 93 -5.95 4.25 11.30
N ALA A 94 -4.95 3.59 11.89
CA ALA A 94 -5.08 2.95 13.21
C ALA A 94 -4.33 3.69 14.33
N GLY A 95 -3.66 4.80 14.02
CA GLY A 95 -2.92 5.60 15.00
C GLY A 95 -1.69 4.90 15.59
N LYS A 96 -1.18 3.84 14.96
CA LYS A 96 0.05 3.16 15.39
C LYS A 96 1.28 3.99 14.97
N ASN A 97 2.35 3.93 15.75
CA ASN A 97 3.60 4.62 15.43
C ASN A 97 4.58 3.66 14.75
N GLU A 98 4.27 3.27 13.51
CA GLU A 98 5.02 2.27 12.72
C GLU A 98 5.66 2.90 11.47
N ILE A 99 5.91 4.22 11.51
CA ILE A 99 6.52 4.96 10.40
C ILE A 99 7.92 4.43 10.06
N GLY A 100 8.69 4.09 11.11
CA GLY A 100 10.04 3.54 10.98
C GLY A 100 10.03 2.21 10.25
N ASP A 101 9.12 1.32 10.64
CA ASP A 101 8.97 -0.01 10.06
C ASP A 101 8.53 0.09 8.59
N CYS A 102 7.54 0.95 8.29
CA CYS A 102 7.13 1.23 6.91
C CYS A 102 8.32 1.67 6.05
N ARG A 103 9.10 2.64 6.54
CA ARG A 103 10.28 3.15 5.85
C ARG A 103 11.32 2.05 5.60
N GLU A 104 11.62 1.23 6.60
CA GLU A 104 12.63 0.18 6.49
C GLU A 104 12.29 -0.82 5.38
N GLN A 105 11.01 -1.21 5.29
CA GLN A 105 10.55 -2.10 4.22
C GLN A 105 10.74 -1.46 2.83
N ILE A 106 10.42 -0.17 2.67
CA ILE A 106 10.68 0.53 1.40
C ILE A 106 12.18 0.64 1.10
N GLU A 107 13.01 0.96 2.09
CA GLU A 107 14.47 1.04 1.89
C GLU A 107 15.07 -0.32 1.49
N LEU A 108 14.52 -1.43 1.99
CA LEU A 108 14.87 -2.76 1.50
C LEU A 108 14.47 -2.94 0.04
N LEU A 109 13.23 -2.61 -0.33
CA LEU A 109 12.74 -2.71 -1.71
C LEU A 109 13.54 -1.82 -2.69
N MET A 110 13.99 -0.66 -2.23
CA MET A 110 14.87 0.24 -2.99
C MET A 110 16.24 -0.37 -3.30
N ARG A 111 16.75 -1.28 -2.45
CA ARG A 111 18.02 -1.98 -2.67
C ARG A 111 17.85 -3.18 -3.60
N GLU A 112 16.74 -3.90 -3.46
CA GLU A 112 16.53 -5.17 -4.14
C GLU A 112 15.87 -5.04 -5.52
N ARG A 113 15.10 -3.98 -5.77
CA ARG A 113 14.41 -3.76 -7.07
C ARG A 113 15.06 -2.66 -7.91
N ALA A 114 15.25 -2.98 -9.19
CA ALA A 114 15.75 -2.03 -10.19
C ALA A 114 14.73 -0.95 -10.57
N ASN A 115 13.43 -1.30 -10.54
CA ASN A 115 12.35 -0.41 -10.97
C ASN A 115 11.54 0.07 -9.77
N PRO A 116 11.50 1.39 -9.52
CA PRO A 116 10.80 1.95 -8.39
C PRO A 116 9.30 2.08 -8.68
N GLU A 117 8.48 1.86 -7.66
CA GLU A 117 7.01 1.88 -7.76
C GLU A 117 6.39 3.05 -7.00
N SER A 118 5.18 3.44 -7.39
CA SER A 118 4.54 4.65 -6.84
C SER A 118 4.15 4.54 -5.37
N TRP A 119 4.04 3.34 -4.79
CA TRP A 119 3.83 3.15 -3.35
C TRP A 119 5.11 3.37 -2.51
N TRP A 120 6.28 3.61 -3.12
CA TRP A 120 7.49 4.02 -2.38
C TRP A 120 7.34 5.40 -1.70
N PHE A 121 6.25 6.10 -2.00
CA PHE A 121 5.84 7.34 -1.35
C PHE A 121 5.13 7.13 0.01
N LEU A 122 4.76 5.90 0.37
CA LEU A 122 4.04 5.62 1.62
C LEU A 122 4.74 6.18 2.89
N PRO A 123 6.07 6.11 3.04
CA PRO A 123 6.74 6.71 4.20
C PRO A 123 6.50 8.21 4.33
N ALA A 124 6.48 8.95 3.22
CA ALA A 124 6.15 10.38 3.25
C ALA A 124 4.72 10.63 3.71
N ALA A 125 3.74 9.82 3.29
CA ALA A 125 2.37 9.93 3.77
C ALA A 125 2.28 9.64 5.29
N CYS A 126 3.01 8.63 5.78
CA CYS A 126 3.11 8.31 7.21
C CYS A 126 3.71 9.46 8.03
N TYR A 127 4.80 10.07 7.54
CA TYR A 127 5.42 11.24 8.18
C TYR A 127 4.45 12.42 8.26
N GLU A 128 3.72 12.70 7.18
CA GLU A 128 2.77 13.80 7.15
C GLU A 128 1.60 13.66 8.13
N GLN A 129 1.07 12.44 8.25
CA GLN A 129 0.02 12.15 9.22
C GLN A 129 0.49 12.40 10.67
N ASN A 130 1.79 12.25 10.92
CA ASN A 130 2.41 12.45 12.22
C ASN A 130 3.05 13.84 12.39
N TYR A 131 2.70 14.81 11.53
CA TYR A 131 3.23 16.18 11.58
C TYR A 131 4.76 16.29 11.43
N LYS A 132 5.40 15.28 10.84
CA LYS A 132 6.84 15.21 10.57
C LYS A 132 7.18 15.74 9.18
N GLU A 133 6.91 17.02 8.95
CA GLU A 133 7.02 17.63 7.61
C GLU A 133 8.46 17.58 7.04
N LYS A 134 9.46 17.77 7.90
CA LYS A 134 10.87 17.74 7.48
C LYS A 134 11.24 16.35 6.95
N GLU A 135 10.92 15.31 7.70
CA GLU A 135 11.21 13.92 7.34
C GLU A 135 10.45 13.50 6.07
N ALA A 136 9.22 13.99 5.90
CA ALA A 136 8.48 13.81 4.66
C ALA A 136 9.21 14.47 3.46
N ARG A 137 9.73 15.69 3.61
CA ARG A 137 10.51 16.38 2.57
C ARG A 137 11.80 15.64 2.24
N ASP A 138 12.58 15.29 3.26
CA ASP A 138 13.83 14.55 3.10
C ASP A 138 13.58 13.21 2.38
N TRP A 139 12.47 12.53 2.66
CA TRP A 139 12.08 11.30 1.96
C TRP A 139 11.76 11.55 0.48
N ILE A 140 10.96 12.56 0.17
CA ILE A 140 10.59 12.89 -1.22
C ILE A 140 11.81 13.33 -2.03
N GLU A 141 12.76 14.02 -1.42
CA GLU A 141 14.02 14.38 -2.07
C GLU A 141 14.83 13.15 -2.49
N LYS A 142 14.84 12.08 -1.68
CA LYS A 142 15.45 10.79 -2.10
C LYS A 142 14.78 10.22 -3.35
N LEU A 143 13.45 10.30 -3.43
CA LEU A 143 12.68 9.76 -4.56
C LEU A 143 12.91 10.53 -5.87
N LEU A 144 13.39 11.77 -5.83
CA LEU A 144 13.73 12.54 -7.05
C LEU A 144 14.88 11.93 -7.85
N ASN A 145 15.71 11.09 -7.24
CA ASN A 145 16.81 10.40 -7.90
C ASN A 145 16.33 9.29 -8.85
N TYR A 146 15.06 8.93 -8.77
CA TYR A 146 14.45 7.89 -9.59
C TYR A 146 13.64 8.52 -10.73
N SER A 147 14.06 8.27 -11.97
CA SER A 147 13.50 8.93 -13.16
C SER A 147 11.99 8.77 -13.29
N SER A 148 11.46 7.58 -13.00
CA SER A 148 10.01 7.28 -13.06
C SER A 148 9.20 7.87 -11.89
N LEU A 149 9.84 8.23 -10.77
CA LEU A 149 9.16 8.86 -9.63
C LEU A 149 9.37 10.39 -9.59
N LYS A 150 10.34 10.90 -10.34
CA LYS A 150 10.77 12.31 -10.30
C LYS A 150 9.64 13.29 -10.54
N SER A 151 8.74 12.99 -11.48
CA SER A 151 7.60 13.85 -11.75
C SER A 151 6.69 13.96 -10.52
N ALA A 152 6.21 12.82 -10.03
CA ALA A 152 5.35 12.74 -8.84
C ALA A 152 6.00 13.39 -7.61
N ALA A 153 7.27 13.09 -7.35
CA ALA A 153 8.04 13.67 -6.25
C ALA A 153 8.13 15.20 -6.36
N GLY A 154 8.37 15.73 -7.57
CA GLY A 154 8.39 17.17 -7.83
C GLY A 154 7.04 17.88 -7.62
N PHE A 155 5.93 17.15 -7.58
CA PHE A 155 4.59 17.68 -7.30
C PHE A 155 4.09 17.43 -5.88
N PHE A 156 4.77 16.59 -5.10
CA PHE A 156 4.26 16.09 -3.84
C PHE A 156 3.87 17.19 -2.84
N PHE A 157 4.71 18.21 -2.63
CA PHE A 157 4.42 19.36 -1.74
C PHE A 157 3.87 20.59 -2.46
N LYS A 158 3.73 20.57 -3.80
CA LYS A 158 3.26 21.74 -4.55
C LYS A 158 1.76 21.95 -4.33
N LYS A 159 1.38 23.15 -3.89
CA LYS A 159 -0.03 23.60 -3.83
C LYS A 159 -0.65 23.50 -5.23
N SER A 160 -1.92 23.10 -5.31
CA SER A 160 -2.65 23.09 -6.57
C SER A 160 -2.92 24.52 -7.03
N GLY A 161 -2.27 24.99 -8.09
CA GLY A 161 -2.43 26.32 -8.63
C GLY A 161 -1.81 26.49 -10.03
N GLY A 162 -2.64 26.96 -10.98
CA GLY A 162 -2.22 27.52 -12.27
C GLY A 162 -2.39 26.61 -13.49
N LEU A 163 -2.68 27.23 -14.64
CA LEU A 163 -2.75 26.61 -15.98
C LEU A 163 -1.44 25.88 -16.34
N THR A 164 -0.31 26.41 -15.88
CA THR A 164 1.04 25.83 -16.00
C THR A 164 1.20 24.50 -15.28
N GLN A 165 0.44 24.24 -14.21
CA GLN A 165 0.50 22.98 -13.46
C GLN A 165 -0.28 21.86 -14.14
N LEU A 166 -1.36 22.21 -14.88
CA LEU A 166 -2.10 21.29 -15.74
C LEU A 166 -1.28 20.86 -16.96
N LEU A 167 -0.48 21.77 -17.50
CA LEU A 167 0.44 21.50 -18.62
C LEU A 167 1.69 20.71 -18.22
N ALA A 168 1.97 20.59 -16.92
CA ALA A 168 3.12 19.88 -16.37
C ALA A 168 2.75 18.54 -15.73
N MET A 169 1.52 18.04 -15.93
CA MET A 169 1.15 16.71 -15.43
C MET A 169 1.99 15.61 -16.12
N PRO A 170 2.36 14.54 -15.39
CA PRO A 170 3.08 13.42 -15.98
C PRO A 170 2.29 12.77 -17.11
N LYS A 171 3.02 12.15 -18.04
CA LYS A 171 2.45 11.43 -19.19
C LYS A 171 1.60 10.24 -18.75
N ASP A 172 2.00 9.58 -17.66
CA ASP A 172 1.19 8.55 -17.00
C ASP A 172 0.44 9.17 -15.80
N PRO A 173 -0.90 9.29 -15.86
CA PRO A 173 -1.70 9.77 -14.74
C PRO A 173 -1.53 8.94 -13.45
N LYS A 174 -1.15 7.66 -13.54
CA LYS A 174 -0.94 6.79 -12.36
C LYS A 174 0.23 7.23 -11.50
N GLU A 175 1.22 7.92 -12.07
CA GLU A 175 2.32 8.52 -11.30
C GLU A 175 1.80 9.53 -10.27
N MET A 176 0.63 10.15 -10.51
CA MET A 176 0.06 11.16 -9.61
C MET A 176 -0.73 10.58 -8.44
N ILE A 177 -0.95 9.26 -8.40
CA ILE A 177 -1.64 8.57 -7.29
C ILE A 177 -1.08 9.01 -5.92
N PRO A 178 0.23 8.86 -5.63
CA PRO A 178 0.80 9.27 -4.35
C PRO A 178 0.60 10.76 -4.02
N VAL A 179 0.69 11.64 -5.01
CA VAL A 179 0.53 13.10 -4.81
C VAL A 179 -0.90 13.45 -4.40
N HIS A 180 -1.88 12.80 -5.04
CA HIS A 180 -3.29 13.01 -4.73
C HIS A 180 -3.68 12.43 -3.38
N TYR A 181 -3.13 11.28 -2.98
CA TYR A 181 -3.32 10.78 -1.63
C TYR A 181 -2.68 11.67 -0.56
N ALA A 182 -1.47 12.19 -0.79
CA ALA A 182 -0.87 13.17 0.12
C ALA A 182 -1.76 14.42 0.27
N ARG A 183 -2.32 14.94 -0.84
CA ARG A 183 -3.29 16.05 -0.79
C ARG A 183 -4.58 15.68 -0.09
N HIS A 184 -5.09 14.46 -0.25
CA HIS A 184 -6.24 13.95 0.48
C HIS A 184 -5.98 13.97 1.99
N TYR A 185 -4.84 13.47 2.46
CA TYR A 185 -4.49 13.43 3.87
C TYR A 185 -4.33 14.83 4.47
N ARG A 186 -3.62 15.74 3.78
CA ARG A 186 -3.50 17.14 4.21
C ARG A 186 -4.86 17.83 4.30
N ALA A 187 -5.71 17.66 3.28
CA ALA A 187 -7.05 18.24 3.29
C ALA A 187 -7.91 17.69 4.44
N LYS A 188 -7.86 16.37 4.72
CA LYS A 188 -8.53 15.78 5.89
C LYS A 188 -8.03 16.40 7.20
N ARG A 189 -6.72 16.49 7.37
CA ARG A 189 -6.08 17.07 8.56
C ARG A 189 -6.47 18.54 8.76
N ASP A 190 -6.55 19.30 7.68
CA ASP A 190 -6.88 20.73 7.70
C ASP A 190 -8.41 20.98 7.77
N GLY A 191 -9.23 19.92 7.85
CA GLY A 191 -10.69 19.99 7.94
C GLY A 191 -11.43 20.23 6.61
N ASP A 192 -10.72 20.27 5.48
CA ASP A 192 -11.30 20.40 4.13
C ASP A 192 -11.77 19.04 3.60
N LEU A 193 -12.92 18.57 4.11
CA LEU A 193 -13.50 17.29 3.71
C LEU A 193 -13.88 17.24 2.22
N LYS A 194 -14.30 18.36 1.63
CA LYS A 194 -14.65 18.44 0.20
C LYS A 194 -13.41 18.32 -0.69
N GLY A 195 -12.33 19.01 -0.32
CA GLY A 195 -11.04 18.89 -0.99
C GLY A 195 -10.47 17.48 -0.87
N ALA A 196 -10.53 16.89 0.33
CA ALA A 196 -10.09 15.53 0.57
C ALA A 196 -10.77 14.52 -0.36
N GLU A 197 -12.10 14.55 -0.44
CA GLU A 197 -12.85 13.63 -1.29
C GLU A 197 -12.55 13.84 -2.78
N LYS A 198 -12.42 15.10 -3.21
CA LYS A 198 -12.03 15.45 -4.58
C LYS A 198 -10.67 14.85 -4.96
N TYR A 199 -9.67 14.90 -4.09
CA TYR A 199 -8.33 14.39 -4.40
C TYR A 199 -8.30 12.87 -4.49
N ARG A 200 -9.01 12.17 -3.59
CA ARG A 200 -9.16 10.72 -3.60
C ARG A 200 -9.86 10.23 -4.86
N LYS A 201 -11.08 10.72 -5.12
CA LYS A 201 -11.93 10.26 -6.23
C LYS A 201 -11.23 10.30 -7.59
N ARG A 202 -10.44 11.36 -7.84
CA ARG A 202 -9.68 11.50 -9.09
C ARG A 202 -8.74 10.33 -9.38
N MET A 203 -8.16 9.74 -8.34
CA MET A 203 -7.19 8.65 -8.51
C MET A 203 -7.81 7.27 -8.32
N SER A 204 -8.91 7.13 -7.57
CA SER A 204 -9.59 5.84 -7.38
C SER A 204 -9.94 5.18 -8.71
N GLU A 205 -10.31 5.97 -9.73
CA GLU A 205 -10.63 5.50 -11.09
C GLU A 205 -9.41 4.96 -11.88
N LEU A 206 -8.19 5.33 -11.46
CA LEU A 206 -6.93 4.94 -12.11
C LEU A 206 -6.23 3.77 -11.42
N ILE A 207 -6.68 3.41 -10.21
CA ILE A 207 -6.15 2.30 -9.43
C ILE A 207 -6.70 1.00 -10.03
N GLY A 208 -5.81 0.20 -10.61
CA GLY A 208 -6.16 -1.13 -11.09
C GLY A 208 -6.50 -2.08 -9.94
N PRO A 209 -7.25 -3.16 -10.20
CA PRO A 209 -7.71 -4.10 -9.17
C PRO A 209 -6.56 -4.74 -8.38
N GLU A 210 -5.42 -4.97 -9.02
CA GLU A 210 -4.24 -5.58 -8.41
C GLU A 210 -3.29 -4.60 -7.73
N SER A 211 -3.52 -3.29 -7.86
CA SER A 211 -2.62 -2.30 -7.30
C SER A 211 -2.70 -2.27 -5.79
N LEU A 212 -1.55 -2.24 -5.10
CA LEU A 212 -1.49 -2.06 -3.65
C LEU A 212 -2.13 -0.75 -3.18
N TRP A 213 -2.21 0.27 -4.04
CA TRP A 213 -2.96 1.49 -3.76
C TRP A 213 -4.47 1.25 -3.56
N ARG A 214 -5.01 0.14 -4.04
CA ARG A 214 -6.40 -0.23 -3.81
C ARG A 214 -6.70 -0.44 -2.33
N ILE A 215 -5.76 -1.05 -1.59
CA ILE A 215 -5.88 -1.21 -0.14
C ILE A 215 -5.96 0.18 0.49
N ILE A 216 -5.03 1.07 0.18
CA ILE A 216 -5.03 2.45 0.69
C ILE A 216 -6.33 3.21 0.34
N ASP A 217 -6.87 3.03 -0.87
CA ASP A 217 -8.14 3.64 -1.29
C ASP A 217 -9.34 3.14 -0.47
N LEU A 218 -9.39 1.84 -0.14
CA LEU A 218 -10.45 1.27 0.69
C LEU A 218 -10.52 1.97 2.05
N TYR A 219 -9.38 2.17 2.72
CA TYR A 219 -9.33 2.90 3.98
C TYR A 219 -9.58 4.41 3.79
N ALA A 220 -9.02 5.03 2.75
CA ALA A 220 -9.19 6.47 2.50
C ALA A 220 -10.66 6.85 2.25
N SER A 221 -11.39 5.97 1.56
CA SER A 221 -12.80 6.12 1.23
C SER A 221 -13.76 5.85 2.40
N GLY A 222 -13.27 5.20 3.47
CA GLY A 222 -14.11 4.71 4.56
C GLY A 222 -14.95 3.49 4.18
N ALA A 223 -14.68 2.84 3.05
CA ALA A 223 -15.32 1.57 2.67
C ALA A 223 -14.97 0.46 3.66
N VAL A 224 -13.80 0.55 4.28
CA VAL A 224 -13.41 -0.25 5.44
C VAL A 224 -12.93 0.68 6.55
N VAL A 225 -13.17 0.24 7.79
CA VAL A 225 -12.69 0.91 8.99
C VAL A 225 -11.78 -0.07 9.71
N VAL A 226 -10.68 0.42 10.27
CA VAL A 226 -9.81 -0.42 11.10
C VAL A 226 -10.64 -0.96 12.25
N ALA A 227 -10.75 -2.29 12.36
CA ALA A 227 -11.39 -2.93 13.51
C ALA A 227 -10.72 -2.40 14.80
N ALA A 228 -11.53 -1.96 15.77
CA ALA A 228 -11.00 -1.46 17.04
C ALA A 228 -10.16 -2.57 17.70
N VAL A 229 -8.87 -2.29 17.89
CA VAL A 229 -7.93 -3.18 18.60
C VAL A 229 -8.06 -2.96 20.09
#